data_AF-A0A960W6D6-F1
#
_entry.id   AF-A0A960W6D6-F1
#
_cell.length_a   1.000
_cell.length_b   1.000
_cell.length_c   1.000
_cell.angle_alpha   90.00
_cell.angle_beta   90.00
_cell.angle_gamma   90.00
#
_symmetry.space_group_name_H-M   'P 1'
#
loop_
_entity.id
_entity.type
_entity.pdbx_description
1 polymer ?
#
loop_
_entity_poly.entity_id
_entity_poly.type
_entity_poly.pdbx_seq_one_letter_code
_entity_poly.pdbx_strand_id
1 'polypeptide(L)'
;PAKLGITVSRKVAGKAHSRNLIKRRIRAVFMSVADKLAHNYDIVVIARKQCCDASFKMLNNEMLNALHSIGALDNAHSGSDVNTAD
;
A
#
# COMPACT_ATOMS: atom_id res chain seq x y z
N PRO A 1 -10.34 -4.75 -13.44
CA PRO A 1 -9.93 -4.12 -12.18
C PRO A 1 -8.91 -4.97 -11.40
N ALA A 2 -7.85 -4.34 -10.88
CA ALA A 2 -6.85 -5.01 -10.05
C ALA A 2 -7.48 -5.59 -8.77
N LYS A 3 -7.07 -6.81 -8.36
CA LYS A 3 -7.57 -7.47 -7.15
C LYS A 3 -6.58 -7.34 -6.01
N LEU A 4 -7.08 -7.13 -4.79
CA LEU A 4 -6.27 -6.95 -3.60
C LEU A 4 -6.62 -7.99 -2.52
N GLY A 5 -5.67 -8.85 -2.20
CA GLY A 5 -5.65 -9.66 -0.99
C GLY A 5 -4.89 -8.96 0.13
N ILE A 6 -5.41 -8.98 1.37
CA ILE A 6 -4.70 -8.42 2.53
C ILE A 6 -4.64 -9.45 3.64
N THR A 7 -3.41 -9.76 4.07
CA THR A 7 -3.14 -10.65 5.19
C THR A 7 -2.58 -9.85 6.37
N VAL A 8 -3.28 -9.90 7.51
CA VAL A 8 -2.82 -9.31 8.77
C VAL A 8 -2.86 -10.38 9.86
N SER A 9 -1.70 -10.81 10.33
CA SER A 9 -1.60 -11.87 11.35
C SER A 9 -1.99 -11.34 12.74
N ARG A 10 -2.39 -12.26 13.64
CA ARG A 10 -2.65 -11.93 15.05
C ARG A 10 -1.38 -11.39 15.74
N LYS A 11 -0.21 -11.91 15.39
CA LYS A 11 1.09 -11.48 15.95
C LYS A 11 1.42 -10.01 15.63
N VAL A 12 0.92 -9.51 14.50
CA VAL A 12 1.19 -8.14 14.04
C VAL A 12 0.40 -7.11 14.85
N ALA A 13 -0.91 -7.30 15.01
CA ALA A 13 -1.77 -6.25 15.54
C ALA A 13 -2.61 -6.66 16.76
N GLY A 14 -2.45 -7.88 17.30
CA GLY A 14 -3.03 -8.38 18.55
C GLY A 14 -4.57 -8.38 18.60
N LYS A 15 -5.14 -7.17 18.67
CA LYS A 15 -6.56 -6.85 18.74
C LYS A 15 -7.21 -6.80 17.35
N ALA A 16 -8.50 -7.13 17.30
CA ALA A 16 -9.27 -7.14 16.05
C ALA A 16 -9.44 -5.73 15.44
N HIS A 17 -9.68 -4.71 16.27
CA HIS A 17 -9.84 -3.33 15.78
C HIS A 17 -8.57 -2.81 15.11
N SER A 18 -7.39 -3.10 15.67
CA SER A 18 -6.10 -2.72 15.08
C SER A 18 -5.88 -3.40 13.73
N ARG A 19 -6.20 -4.70 13.61
CA ARG A 19 -6.17 -5.41 12.32
C ARG A 19 -7.13 -4.81 11.29
N ASN A 20 -8.34 -4.44 11.71
CA ASN A 20 -9.34 -3.85 10.82
C ASN A 20 -8.94 -2.44 10.37
N LEU A 21 -8.34 -1.66 11.27
CA LEU A 21 -7.78 -0.35 10.95
C LEU A 21 -6.67 -0.48 9.90
N ILE A 22 -5.72 -1.41 10.10
CA ILE A 22 -4.63 -1.65 9.14
C ILE A 22 -5.20 -2.07 7.78
N LYS A 23 -6.13 -3.03 7.75
CA LYS A 23 -6.80 -3.44 6.49
C LYS A 23 -7.48 -2.25 5.80
N ARG A 24 -8.18 -1.39 6.55
CA ARG A 24 -8.82 -0.18 6.01
C ARG A 24 -7.79 0.79 5.43
N ARG A 25 -6.72 1.07 6.16
CA ARG A 25 -5.64 1.98 5.72
C ARG A 25 -4.97 1.45 4.46
N ILE A 26 -4.60 0.17 4.43
CA ILE A 26 -3.99 -0.47 3.25
C ILE A 26 -4.92 -0.42 2.04
N ARG A 27 -6.23 -0.68 2.22
CA ARG A 27 -7.20 -0.54 1.12
C ARG A 27 -7.30 0.89 0.60
N ALA A 28 -7.38 1.87 1.50
CA ALA A 28 -7.46 3.28 1.11
C ALA A 28 -6.21 3.72 0.34
N VAL A 29 -5.01 3.33 0.81
CA VAL A 29 -3.76 3.55 0.10
C VAL A 29 -3.78 2.87 -1.28
N PHE A 30 -4.15 1.59 -1.34
CA PHE A 30 -4.20 0.87 -2.61
C PHE A 30 -5.17 1.52 -3.60
N MET A 31 -6.36 1.95 -3.15
CA MET A 31 -7.31 2.65 -4.01
C MET A 31 -6.75 3.95 -4.59
N SER A 32 -5.92 4.69 -3.84
CA SER A 32 -5.27 5.91 -4.35
C SER A 32 -4.20 5.65 -5.41
N VAL A 33 -3.70 4.42 -5.51
CA VAL A 33 -2.64 4.02 -6.46
C VAL A 33 -3.19 3.11 -7.56
N ALA A 34 -4.39 2.55 -7.39
CA ALA A 34 -4.98 1.58 -8.30
C ALA A 34 -5.09 2.11 -9.75
N ASP A 35 -5.36 3.41 -9.91
CA ASP A 35 -5.44 4.06 -11.23
C ASP A 35 -4.08 4.16 -11.95
N LYS A 36 -2.96 4.02 -11.21
CA LYS A 36 -1.59 4.05 -11.75
C LYS A 36 -1.06 2.67 -12.13
N LEU A 37 -1.84 1.60 -11.91
CA LEU A 37 -1.44 0.24 -12.27
C LEU A 37 -1.59 0.03 -13.77
N ALA A 38 -0.52 -0.41 -14.43
CA ALA A 38 -0.50 -0.62 -15.88
C ALA A 38 -1.48 -1.71 -16.35
N HIS A 39 -1.75 -2.71 -15.49
CA HIS A 39 -2.51 -3.90 -15.84
C HIS A 39 -3.39 -4.38 -14.68
N ASN A 40 -4.28 -5.33 -14.98
CA ASN A 40 -5.09 -6.03 -13.99
C ASN A 40 -4.23 -7.04 -13.20
N TYR A 41 -3.52 -6.55 -12.18
CA TYR A 41 -2.72 -7.40 -11.28
C TYR A 41 -3.56 -7.98 -10.13
N ASP A 42 -3.17 -9.18 -9.70
CA ASP A 42 -3.62 -9.79 -8.45
C ASP A 42 -2.53 -9.58 -7.38
N ILE A 43 -2.76 -8.65 -6.46
CA ILE A 43 -1.75 -8.20 -5.48
C ILE A 43 -2.12 -8.70 -4.09
N VAL A 44 -1.16 -9.31 -3.39
CA VAL A 44 -1.34 -9.74 -2.00
C VAL A 44 -0.41 -8.94 -1.10
N VAL A 45 -0.99 -8.17 -0.19
CA VAL A 45 -0.27 -7.37 0.79
C VAL A 45 -0.24 -8.07 2.14
N ILE A 46 0.97 -8.30 2.67
CA ILE A 46 1.17 -8.88 3.99
C ILE A 46 1.61 -7.77 4.94
N ALA A 47 0.74 -7.41 5.89
CA ALA A 47 1.05 -6.39 6.88
C ALA A 47 2.09 -6.92 7.88
N ARG A 48 3.19 -6.17 8.05
CA ARG A 48 4.23 -6.42 9.06
C ARG A 48 3.92 -5.65 10.35
N LYS A 49 4.64 -5.97 11.43
CA LYS A 49 4.46 -5.34 12.76
C LYS A 49 4.58 -3.81 12.71
N GLN A 50 5.46 -3.29 11.86
CA GLN A 50 5.69 -1.86 11.66
C GLN A 50 4.44 -1.10 11.18
N CYS A 51 3.48 -1.78 10.54
CA CYS A 51 2.24 -1.16 10.08
C CYS A 51 1.30 -0.70 11.22
N CYS A 52 1.52 -1.18 12.45
CA CYS A 52 0.73 -0.78 13.61
C CYS A 52 0.97 0.68 14.00
N ASP A 53 2.22 1.11 13.92
CA ASP A 53 2.66 2.45 14.35
C ASP A 53 2.90 3.39 13.15
N ALA A 54 2.86 2.85 11.92
CA ALA A 54 3.02 3.62 10.71
C ALA A 54 1.90 4.65 10.50
N SER A 55 2.29 5.87 10.11
CA SER A 55 1.36 6.90 9.65
C SER A 55 0.80 6.55 8.27
N PHE A 56 -0.33 7.16 7.90
CA PHE A 56 -0.93 6.95 6.58
C PHE A 56 0.04 7.34 5.44
N LYS A 57 0.78 8.44 5.60
CA LYS A 57 1.79 8.89 4.62
C LYS A 57 2.89 7.84 4.43
N MET A 58 3.40 7.26 5.52
CA MET A 58 4.40 6.19 5.45
C MET A 58 3.86 4.95 4.73
N LEU A 59 2.62 4.53 5.04
CA LEU A 59 1.99 3.41 4.35
C LEU A 59 1.82 3.66 2.85
N ASN A 60 1.53 4.89 2.45
CA ASN A 60 1.40 5.26 1.04
C ASN A 60 2.74 5.21 0.30
N ASN A 61 3.78 5.83 0.87
CA ASN A 61 5.12 5.80 0.30
C ASN A 61 5.65 4.35 0.18
N GLU A 62 5.46 3.55 1.22
CA GLU A 62 5.91 2.15 1.21
C GLU A 62 5.16 1.31 0.17
N MET A 63 3.85 1.54 -0.02
CA MET A 63 3.09 0.88 -1.07
C MET A 63 3.63 1.23 -2.46
N LEU A 64 3.87 2.52 -2.72
CA LEU A 64 4.42 2.97 -4.00
C LEU A 64 5.81 2.38 -4.27
N ASN A 65 6.69 2.39 -3.27
CA ASN A 65 8.01 1.78 -3.36
C ASN A 65 7.94 0.29 -3.66
N ALA A 66 7.04 -0.44 -2.99
CA ALA A 66 6.82 -1.86 -3.22
C ALA A 66 6.30 -2.14 -4.64
N LEU A 67 5.33 -1.35 -5.13
CA LEU A 67 4.78 -1.48 -6.48
C LEU A 67 5.81 -1.14 -7.57
N HIS A 68 6.64 -0.13 -7.34
CA HIS A 68 7.76 0.21 -8.22
C HIS A 68 8.79 -0.92 -8.28
N SER A 69 9.14 -1.50 -7.12
CA SER A 69 10.14 -2.57 -7.02
C SER A 69 9.74 -3.85 -7.77
N ILE A 70 8.43 -4.09 -7.94
CA ILE A 70 7.90 -5.24 -8.69
C ILE A 70 7.52 -4.88 -10.13
N GLY A 71 7.75 -3.63 -10.58
CA GLY A 71 7.41 -3.18 -11.93
C GLY A 71 5.91 -3.11 -12.22
N ALA A 72 5.07 -2.95 -11.19
CA ALA A 72 3.61 -2.92 -11.34
C ALA A 72 3.06 -1.53 -11.76
N LEU A 73 3.88 -0.49 -11.64
CA LEU A 73 3.54 0.87 -12.07
C LEU A 73 3.87 1.05 -13.55
N ASP A 74 3.01 1.75 -14.28
CA ASP A 74 3.33 2.12 -15.65
C ASP A 74 4.37 3.24 -15.67
N ASN A 75 5.36 3.15 -16.56
CA ASN A 75 6.36 4.21 -16.76
C ASN A 75 5.76 5.44 -17.47
N ALA A 76 4.49 5.36 -17.91
CA ALA A 76 3.79 6.40 -18.65
C ALA A 76 3.40 7.65 -17.81
N HIS A 77 3.74 7.70 -16.51
CA HIS A 77 3.51 8.87 -15.65
C HIS A 77 4.81 9.39 -15.04
N SER A 78 5.80 9.67 -15.88
CA SER A 78 6.87 10.63 -15.58
C SER A 78 6.28 12.05 -15.49
N GLY A 79 5.73 12.44 -14.34
CA GLY A 79 5.31 13.82 -14.10
C GLY A 79 4.52 13.98 -12.80
N SER A 80 4.95 14.92 -11.95
CA SER A 80 4.39 15.33 -10.64
C SER A 80 4.38 14.22 -9.56
N ASP A 81 5.19 14.19 -8.50
CA ASP A 81 5.82 15.27 -7.75
C ASP A 81 7.09 14.77 -7.04
N VAL A 82 8.24 15.31 -7.45
CA VAL A 82 9.43 15.40 -6.61
C VAL A 82 9.33 16.75 -5.89
N ASN A 83 8.71 16.75 -4.70
CA ASN A 83 8.95 17.80 -3.71
C ASN A 83 8.48 17.34 -2.31
N THR A 84 9.39 16.73 -1.56
CA THR A 84 9.49 16.98 -0.13
C THR A 84 10.91 17.46 0.07
N ALA A 85 11.05 18.78 0.04
CA ALA A 85 12.26 19.51 0.39
C ALA A 85 12.64 19.23 1.84
N ASP A 86 13.94 19.36 2.10
CA ASP A 86 14.47 19.87 3.37
C ASP A 86 13.77 21.18 3.80
#